data_AF-A0AAU9J787-F1
#
_entry.id   AF-A0AAU9J787-F1
#
_cell.length_a   1.000
_cell.length_b   1.000
_cell.length_c   1.000
_cell.angle_alpha   90.00
_cell.angle_beta   90.00
_cell.angle_gamma   90.00
#
_symmetry.space_group_name_H-M   'P 1'
#
loop_
_entity.id
_entity.type
_entity.pdbx_description
1 polymer ?
#
loop_
_entity_poly.entity_id
_entity_poly.type
_entity_poly.pdbx_seq_one_letter_code
_entity_poly.pdbx_strand_id
1 'polypeptide(L)'
;MDEITTNIFLGNILAATNENMLKEVGIKNILRVLDNEKVDLLSGFYYFYLKVKDKETEDIAKHFDKAIEFIDFSVNRNEKILVHCYAEGSIQPDLPP
;
A
#
# COMPACT_ATOMS: atom_id res chain seq x y z
N MET A 1 8.68 7.95 -0.79
CA MET A 1 7.89 7.25 -1.80
C MET A 1 8.74 7.22 -3.04
N ASP A 2 8.97 6.04 -3.59
CA ASP A 2 9.86 5.83 -4.74
C ASP A 2 9.08 5.14 -5.86
N GLU A 3 9.33 5.56 -7.10
CA GLU A 3 8.78 4.86 -8.28
C GLU A 3 9.66 3.65 -8.57
N ILE A 4 9.11 2.45 -8.41
CA ILE A 4 9.86 1.21 -8.65
C ILE A 4 9.78 0.83 -10.13
N THR A 5 8.62 1.03 -10.73
CA THR A 5 8.39 0.80 -12.16
C THR A 5 7.21 1.64 -12.64
N THR A 6 6.94 1.64 -13.94
CA THR A 6 5.90 2.45 -14.56
C THR A 6 4.55 2.23 -13.86
N ASN A 7 3.99 3.32 -13.33
CA ASN A 7 2.73 3.35 -12.58
C ASN A 7 2.74 2.65 -11.21
N ILE A 8 3.88 2.16 -10.73
CA ILE A 8 4.00 1.45 -9.45
C ILE A 8 4.97 2.19 -8.53
N PHE A 9 4.44 2.62 -7.39
CA PHE A 9 5.15 3.36 -6.37
C PHE A 9 5.25 2.53 -5.10
N LEU A 10 6.38 2.62 -4.41
CA LEU A 10 6.60 2.01 -3.10
C LEU A 10 6.75 3.12 -2.06
N GLY A 11 5.99 3.02 -0.98
CA GLY A 11 5.99 4.02 0.09
C GLY A 11 5.89 3.41 1.47
N ASN A 12 5.99 4.27 2.47
CA ASN A 12 5.67 3.98 3.86
C ASN A 12 4.26 4.49 4.19
N ILE A 13 3.80 4.23 5.41
CA ILE A 13 2.48 4.67 5.86
C ILE A 13 2.33 6.20 5.79
N LEU A 14 3.37 6.99 6.08
CA LEU A 14 3.33 8.45 5.96
C LEU A 14 3.05 8.92 4.53
N ALA A 15 3.68 8.30 3.53
CA ALA A 15 3.38 8.59 2.14
C ALA A 15 1.94 8.17 1.77
N ALA A 16 1.47 7.05 2.32
CA ALA A 16 0.12 6.53 2.07
C ALA A 16 -1.00 7.28 2.82
N THR A 17 -0.67 8.12 3.80
CA THR A 17 -1.59 9.03 4.51
C THR A 17 -1.46 10.49 4.06
N ASN A 18 -0.47 10.81 3.22
CA ASN A 18 -0.28 12.15 2.68
C ASN A 18 -1.08 12.35 1.39
N GLU A 19 -2.32 12.81 1.51
CA GLU A 19 -3.22 13.07 0.38
C GLU A 19 -2.61 13.99 -0.69
N ASN A 20 -1.91 15.05 -0.28
CA ASN A 20 -1.31 16.00 -1.22
C ASN A 20 -0.27 15.31 -2.11
N MET A 21 0.60 14.50 -1.49
CA MET A 21 1.64 13.76 -2.21
C MET A 21 1.04 12.71 -3.15
N LEU A 22 -0.01 12.01 -2.71
CA LEU A 22 -0.74 11.06 -3.54
C LEU A 22 -1.40 11.75 -4.75
N LYS A 23 -2.03 12.91 -4.54
CA LYS A 23 -2.67 13.70 -5.60
C LYS A 23 -1.66 14.31 -6.56
N GLU A 24 -0.52 14.81 -6.07
CA GLU A 24 0.57 15.34 -6.91
C GLU A 24 1.10 14.28 -7.86
N VAL A 25 1.30 13.06 -7.36
CA VAL A 25 1.74 11.95 -8.21
C VAL A 25 0.60 11.41 -9.08
N GLY A 26 -0.65 11.59 -8.67
CA GLY A 26 -1.84 11.08 -9.34
C GLY A 26 -2.12 9.61 -9.01
N ILE A 27 -1.71 9.18 -7.81
CA ILE A 27 -2.02 7.85 -7.28
C ILE A 27 -3.52 7.78 -7.00
N LYS A 28 -4.15 6.69 -7.42
CA LYS A 28 -5.57 6.40 -7.12
C LYS A 28 -5.75 5.10 -6.38
N ASN A 29 -4.86 4.14 -6.59
CA ASN A 29 -4.92 2.82 -6.01
C ASN A 29 -3.84 2.70 -4.93
N ILE A 30 -4.18 2.16 -3.76
CA ILE A 30 -3.25 2.02 -2.64
C ILE A 30 -3.36 0.60 -2.11
N LEU A 31 -2.33 -0.20 -2.35
CA LEU A 31 -2.19 -1.54 -1.82
C LEU A 31 -1.49 -1.50 -0.48
N ARG A 32 -2.19 -1.99 0.54
CA ARG A 32 -1.74 -2.00 1.93
C ARG A 32 -1.62 -3.44 2.39
N VAL A 33 -0.44 -3.86 2.86
CA VAL A 33 -0.25 -5.17 3.48
C VAL A 33 -0.28 -4.97 4.99
N LEU A 34 -1.26 -5.53 5.70
CA LEU A 34 -1.46 -5.34 7.16
C LEU A 34 -2.18 -6.53 7.79
N ASP A 35 -1.91 -6.80 9.06
CA ASP A 35 -2.66 -7.80 9.84
C ASP A 35 -4.04 -7.28 10.28
N ASN A 36 -4.15 -5.96 10.56
CA ASN A 36 -5.32 -5.38 11.21
C ASN A 36 -5.95 -4.15 10.50
N GLU A 37 -7.27 -4.17 10.32
CA GLU A 37 -8.05 -3.34 9.37
C GLU A 37 -8.19 -1.85 9.73
N LYS A 38 -7.75 -1.40 10.92
CA LYS A 38 -7.97 -0.03 11.40
C LYS A 38 -6.86 0.92 10.98
N VAL A 39 -7.04 1.60 9.86
CA VAL A 39 -6.23 2.76 9.47
C VAL A 39 -7.14 3.83 8.87
N ASP A 40 -6.91 5.10 9.22
CA ASP A 40 -7.55 6.25 8.57
C ASP A 40 -7.37 6.21 7.04
N LEU A 41 -8.50 6.26 6.34
CA LEU A 41 -8.56 6.23 4.89
C LEU A 41 -8.82 7.63 4.37
N LEU A 42 -8.06 8.02 3.36
CA LEU A 42 -8.30 9.25 2.63
C LEU A 42 -9.48 9.03 1.69
N SER A 43 -10.37 9.99 1.60
CA SER A 43 -11.50 9.89 0.68
C SER A 43 -11.05 10.10 -0.76
N GLY A 44 -11.54 9.27 -1.68
CA GLY A 44 -11.25 9.40 -3.12
C GLY A 44 -10.11 8.52 -3.65
N PHE A 45 -9.61 7.58 -2.84
CA PHE A 45 -8.65 6.56 -3.25
C PHE A 45 -9.25 5.16 -3.08
N TYR A 46 -8.80 4.22 -3.92
CA TYR A 46 -9.14 2.81 -3.83
C TYR A 46 -8.09 2.09 -3.00
N TYR A 47 -8.52 1.53 -1.88
CA TYR A 47 -7.64 0.76 -1.00
C TYR A 47 -7.81 -0.73 -1.21
N PHE A 48 -6.70 -1.43 -1.40
CA PHE A 48 -6.66 -2.88 -1.44
C PHE A 48 -5.92 -3.39 -0.20
N TYR A 49 -6.61 -4.17 0.62
CA TYR A 49 -6.06 -4.70 1.87
C TYR A 49 -5.64 -6.13 1.67
N LEU A 50 -4.35 -6.35 1.89
CA LEU A 50 -3.76 -7.66 1.86
C LEU A 50 -3.53 -8.11 3.29
N LYS A 51 -4.52 -8.86 3.78
CA LYS A 51 -4.48 -9.46 5.11
C LYS A 51 -3.51 -10.63 5.11
N VAL A 52 -2.30 -10.35 5.56
CA VAL A 52 -1.24 -11.36 5.74
C VAL A 52 -1.07 -11.53 7.23
N LYS A 53 -1.29 -12.74 7.74
CA LYS A 53 -1.03 -13.04 9.14
C LYS A 53 0.46 -13.22 9.33
N ASP A 54 1.01 -12.63 10.39
CA ASP A 54 2.37 -12.87 10.86
C ASP A 54 2.45 -14.28 11.51
N LYS A 55 2.28 -15.31 10.69
CA LYS A 55 2.53 -16.69 11.08
C LYS A 55 3.57 -17.25 10.14
N GLU A 56 4.57 -17.90 10.71
CA GLU A 56 5.65 -18.59 9.98
C GLU A 56 5.11 -19.66 9.00
N THR A 57 3.88 -20.13 9.21
CA THR A 57 3.17 -21.09 8.34
C THR A 57 2.28 -20.44 7.30
N GLU A 58 2.05 -19.13 7.35
CA GLU A 58 1.17 -18.45 6.41
C GLU A 58 1.92 -18.18 5.11
N ASP A 59 1.32 -18.63 4.03
CA ASP A 59 1.97 -18.65 2.73
C ASP A 59 1.77 -17.29 2.05
N ILE A 60 2.64 -16.35 2.38
CA ILE A 60 2.64 -15.00 1.81
C ILE A 60 2.71 -15.03 0.26
N ALA A 61 3.24 -16.10 -0.33
CA ALA A 61 3.26 -16.33 -1.78
C ALA A 61 1.84 -16.26 -2.38
N LYS A 62 0.85 -16.89 -1.73
CA LYS A 62 -0.55 -16.92 -2.16
C LYS A 62 -1.22 -15.55 -2.15
N HIS A 63 -0.66 -14.66 -1.35
CA HIS A 63 -1.11 -13.30 -1.18
C HIS A 63 -0.52 -12.37 -2.24
N PHE A 64 0.67 -12.67 -2.76
CA PHE A 64 1.26 -11.95 -3.88
C PHE A 64 0.41 -12.08 -5.15
N ASP A 65 -0.21 -13.22 -5.44
CA ASP A 65 -1.12 -13.35 -6.60
C ASP A 65 -2.20 -12.25 -6.60
N LYS A 66 -2.87 -12.04 -5.46
CA LYS A 66 -3.87 -10.97 -5.32
C LYS A 66 -3.29 -9.57 -5.47
N ALA A 67 -2.07 -9.36 -4.96
CA ALA A 67 -1.38 -8.08 -5.12
C ALA A 67 -1.08 -7.81 -6.59
N ILE A 68 -0.55 -8.82 -7.28
CA ILE A 68 -0.20 -8.77 -8.70
C ILE A 68 -1.45 -8.55 -9.53
N GLU A 69 -2.56 -9.23 -9.25
CA GLU A 69 -3.85 -9.00 -9.93
C GLU A 69 -4.31 -7.54 -9.80
N PHE A 70 -4.21 -6.98 -8.59
CA PHE A 70 -4.62 -5.60 -8.33
C PHE A 70 -3.69 -4.57 -8.98
N ILE A 71 -2.38 -4.85 -8.98
CA ILE A 71 -1.38 -4.05 -9.68
C ILE A 71 -1.65 -4.10 -11.20
N ASP A 72 -1.82 -5.29 -11.76
CA ASP A 72 -2.08 -5.50 -13.19
C ASP A 72 -3.36 -4.79 -13.62
N PHE A 73 -4.42 -4.88 -12.83
CA PHE A 73 -5.66 -4.13 -13.06
C PHE A 73 -5.45 -2.61 -13.11
N SER A 74 -4.65 -2.07 -12.18
CA SER A 74 -4.32 -0.65 -12.15
C SER A 74 -3.48 -0.23 -13.35
N VAL A 75 -2.45 -1.02 -13.67
CA VAL A 75 -1.53 -0.76 -14.79
C VAL A 75 -2.28 -0.83 -16.13
N ASN A 76 -3.18 -1.80 -16.32
CA ASN A 76 -4.03 -1.91 -17.51
C ASN A 76 -4.95 -0.70 -17.70
N ARG A 77 -5.37 -0.07 -16.59
CA ARG A 77 -6.16 1.17 -16.61
C ARG A 77 -5.32 2.43 -16.72
N ASN A 78 -4.00 2.28 -16.82
CA ASN A 78 -3.03 3.37 -16.78
C ASN A 78 -3.14 4.20 -15.49
N GLU A 79 -3.53 3.55 -14.39
CA GLU A 79 -3.67 4.16 -13.08
C GLU A 79 -2.44 3.86 -12.22
N LYS A 80 -2.04 4.84 -11.43
CA LYS A 80 -0.90 4.73 -10.54
C LYS A 80 -1.29 4.08 -9.23
N ILE A 81 -0.50 3.11 -8.81
CA ILE A 81 -0.68 2.34 -7.58
C ILE A 81 0.47 2.58 -6.60
N LEU A 82 0.13 2.78 -5.33
CA LEU A 82 1.07 2.82 -4.23
C LEU A 82 1.01 1.54 -3.43
N VAL A 83 2.13 0.84 -3.33
CA VAL A 83 2.31 -0.31 -2.45
C VAL A 83 2.99 0.18 -1.18
N HIS A 84 2.41 -0.14 -0.02
CA HIS A 84 3.09 0.01 1.26
C HIS A 84 2.80 -1.18 2.18
N CYS A 85 3.79 -1.55 2.98
CA CYS A 85 3.65 -2.60 3.97
C CYS A 85 3.51 -1.97 5.35
N TYR A 86 2.51 -2.41 6.11
CA TYR A 86 2.42 -2.22 7.55
C TYR A 86 3.27 -3.30 8.21
N ALA A 87 4.58 -3.05 8.25
CA ALA A 87 5.47 -3.83 9.09
C ALA A 87 5.38 -3.28 10.50
N GLU A 88 4.66 -3.99 11.37
CA GLU A 88 4.67 -3.83 12.83
C GLU A 88 6.08 -4.16 13.37
N GLY A 89 6.99 -3.22 13.16
CA GLY A 89 8.43 -3.40 13.39
C GLY A 89 9.28 -2.27 12.81
N SER A 90 8.73 -1.46 11.90
CA SER A 90 9.34 -0.17 11.56
C SER A 90 8.92 0.86 12.61
N ILE A 91 9.62 0.86 13.74
CA ILE A 91 9.62 1.96 14.71
C ILE A 91 9.82 3.25 13.89
N GLN A 92 8.77 4.07 13.77
CA GLN A 92 8.93 5.46 13.39
C GLN A 92 9.14 6.22 14.70
N PRO A 93 10.37 6.66 15.02
CA PRO A 93 10.66 7.33 16.29
C PRO A 93 10.10 8.77 16.40
N ASP A 94 9.15 9.18 15.55
CA ASP A 94 8.74 10.58 15.43
C ASP A 94 7.21 10.75 15.27
N LEU A 95 6.42 10.13 16.14
CA LEU A 95 5.07 10.64 16.42
C LEU A 95 5.07 11.27 17.83
N PRO A 96 4.69 12.55 17.98
CA PRO A 96 4.66 13.19 19.29
C PRO A 96 3.64 12.52 20.23
N PRO A 97 3.86 12.60 21.56
CA PRO A 97 3.03 11.93 22.57
C PRO A 97 1.59 12.42 22.62
#